data_AF-H9WFQ9-F1
#
_entry.id   AF-H9WFQ9-F1
#
_cell.length_a   1.000
_cell.length_b   1.000
_cell.length_c   1.000
_cell.angle_alpha   90.00
_cell.angle_beta   90.00
_cell.angle_gamma   90.00
#
_symmetry.space_group_name_H-M   'P 1'
#
loop_
_entity.id
_entity.type
_entity.pdbx_description
1 polymer ?
#
loop_
_entity_poly.entity_id
_entity_poly.type
_entity_poly.pdbx_seq_one_letter_code
_entity_poly.pdbx_strand_id
1 'polypeptide(L)'
;LELARGFPKPIEELIESSSADTLSIADLRFRWVWPWEWNRKARGKGSVTVVGDAFHPMTPDLGQGACSALEDAVILARCLSLSN
;
A
#
# COMPACT_ATOMS: atom_id res chain seq x y z
N LEU A 1 25.15 11.48 -3.23
CA LEU A 1 24.60 11.39 -1.86
C LEU A 1 24.21 12.75 -1.26
N GLU A 2 23.75 13.72 -2.05
CA GLU A 2 23.45 15.05 -1.51
C GLU A 2 22.35 15.03 -0.43
N LEU A 3 21.32 14.19 -0.62
CA LEU A 3 20.24 13.97 0.35
C LEU A 3 20.68 13.29 1.65
N ALA A 4 21.82 12.57 1.64
CA ALA A 4 22.37 11.89 2.81
C ALA A 4 23.44 12.73 3.53
N ARG A 5 23.69 13.97 3.09
CA ARG A 5 24.71 14.83 3.69
C ARG A 5 24.38 15.09 5.16
N GLY A 6 25.35 14.81 6.04
CA GLY A 6 25.22 15.02 7.49
C GLY A 6 24.72 13.78 8.26
N PHE A 7 24.42 12.68 7.57
CA PHE A 7 24.21 11.39 8.21
C PHE A 7 25.54 10.75 8.62
N PRO A 8 25.56 9.81 9.59
CA PRO A 8 26.77 9.08 9.95
C PRO A 8 27.35 8.31 8.76
N LYS A 9 28.68 8.25 8.68
CA LYS A 9 29.42 7.61 7.58
C LYS A 9 28.94 6.19 7.21
N PRO A 10 28.57 5.31 8.15
CA PRO A 10 28.05 3.98 7.79
C PRO A 10 26.77 4.00 6.93
N ILE A 11 25.94 5.06 7.01
CA ILE A 11 24.74 5.19 6.18
C ILE A 11 25.13 5.53 4.74
N GLU A 12 26.10 6.42 4.54
CA GLU A 12 26.61 6.76 3.22
C GLU A 12 27.24 5.53 2.54
N GLU A 13 28.10 4.81 3.27
CA GLU A 13 28.73 3.57 2.79
C GLU A 13 27.69 2.49 2.43
N LEU A 14 26.63 2.35 3.22
CA LEU A 14 25.54 1.41 2.94
C LEU A 14 24.79 1.77 1.64
N ILE A 15 24.46 3.05 1.46
CA ILE A 15 23.77 3.52 0.25
C ILE A 15 24.68 3.32 -0.98
N GLU A 16 25.97 3.63 -0.89
CA GLU A 16 26.94 3.43 -1.99
C GLU A 16 27.15 1.97 -2.35
N SER A 17 27.03 1.06 -1.38
CA SER A 17 27.13 -0.39 -1.62
C SER A 17 25.91 -0.98 -2.35
N SER A 18 24.80 -0.24 -2.42
CA SER A 18 23.57 -0.69 -3.08
C SER A 18 23.62 -0.47 -4.59
N SER A 19 23.20 -1.45 -5.38
CA SER A 19 23.17 -1.34 -6.84
C SER A 19 22.13 -0.32 -7.31
N ALA A 20 22.54 0.62 -8.17
CA ALA A 20 21.66 1.60 -8.78
C ALA A 20 20.52 0.95 -9.60
N ASP A 21 20.74 -0.23 -10.16
CA ASP A 21 19.73 -0.94 -10.96
C ASP A 21 18.55 -1.48 -10.11
N THR A 22 18.72 -1.53 -8.79
CA THR A 22 17.66 -1.93 -7.84
C THR A 22 16.90 -0.75 -7.25
N LEU A 23 17.31 0.48 -7.59
CA LEU A 23 16.71 1.69 -7.04
C LEU A 23 15.29 1.87 -7.59
N SER A 24 14.31 1.80 -6.69
CA SER A 24 12.90 2.06 -7.01
C SER A 24 12.51 3.44 -6.52
N ILE A 25 12.27 4.36 -7.45
CA ILE A 25 11.76 5.70 -7.17
C ILE A 25 10.31 5.75 -7.62
N ALA A 26 9.40 5.79 -6.66
CA ALA A 26 7.97 5.90 -6.92
C ALA A 26 7.39 7.09 -6.15
N ASP A 27 6.53 7.86 -6.81
CA ASP A 27 5.77 8.93 -6.15
C ASP A 27 4.83 8.34 -5.10
N LEU A 28 4.97 8.78 -3.85
CA LEU A 28 4.00 8.46 -2.82
C LEU A 28 2.74 9.32 -3.03
N ARG A 29 1.67 8.66 -3.48
CA ARG A 29 0.37 9.29 -3.73
C ARG A 29 -0.61 8.88 -2.65
N PHE A 30 -0.88 9.81 -1.76
CA PHE A 30 -1.88 9.61 -0.74
C PHE A 30 -3.30 9.83 -1.28
N ARG A 31 -4.21 8.87 -1.05
CA ARG A 31 -5.64 9.03 -1.36
C ARG A 31 -6.48 8.89 -0.09
N TRP A 32 -6.86 10.02 0.49
CA TRP A 32 -7.77 10.03 1.62
C TRP A 32 -9.17 9.58 1.19
N VAL A 33 -9.75 8.62 1.91
CA VAL A 33 -11.17 8.30 1.83
C VAL A 33 -11.84 8.83 3.09
N TRP A 34 -12.76 9.79 2.92
CA TRP A 34 -13.46 10.35 4.06
C TRP A 34 -14.37 9.31 4.73
N PRO A 35 -14.54 9.33 6.06
CA PRO A 35 -15.36 8.34 6.77
C PRO A 35 -16.79 8.20 6.22
N TRP A 36 -17.41 9.31 5.80
CA TRP A 36 -18.75 9.32 5.20
C TRP A 36 -18.79 8.79 3.75
N GLU A 37 -17.65 8.74 3.06
CA GLU A 37 -17.54 8.13 1.73
C GLU A 37 -17.17 6.65 1.78
N TRP A 38 -16.63 6.17 2.91
CA TRP A 38 -16.14 4.80 3.08
C TRP A 38 -17.19 3.78 2.68
N ASN A 39 -18.37 3.83 3.29
CA ASN A 39 -19.46 2.90 2.99
C ASN A 39 -19.92 2.99 1.53
N ARG A 40 -19.83 4.15 0.90
CA ARG A 40 -20.26 4.34 -0.49
C ARG A 40 -19.25 3.77 -1.48
N LYS A 41 -17.95 3.89 -1.20
CA LYS A 41 -16.85 3.39 -2.05
C LYS A 41 -16.52 1.91 -1.79
N ALA A 42 -16.67 1.45 -0.54
CA ALA A 42 -16.47 0.05 -0.15
C ALA A 42 -17.59 -0.85 -0.72
N ARG A 43 -18.78 -0.27 -0.95
CA ARG A 43 -19.87 -0.99 -1.59
C ARG A 43 -19.58 -1.13 -3.08
N GLY A 44 -19.23 -2.35 -3.48
CA GLY A 44 -19.18 -2.77 -4.87
C GLY A 44 -20.51 -2.54 -5.62
N LYS A 45 -20.46 -2.63 -6.95
CA LYS A 45 -21.63 -2.50 -7.82
C LYS A 45 -21.91 -3.83 -8.50
N GLY A 46 -23.05 -4.45 -8.17
CA GLY A 46 -23.41 -5.77 -8.68
C GLY A 46 -22.41 -6.83 -8.21
N SER A 47 -21.86 -7.62 -9.13
CA SER A 47 -20.85 -8.66 -8.87
C SER A 47 -19.41 -8.14 -8.86
N VAL A 48 -19.21 -6.82 -8.78
CA VAL A 48 -17.88 -6.19 -8.85
C VAL A 48 -17.60 -5.42 -7.56
N THR A 49 -16.43 -5.66 -6.95
CA THR A 49 -15.92 -4.92 -5.80
C THR A 49 -14.43 -4.60 -5.96
N VAL A 50 -13.89 -3.70 -5.13
CA VAL A 50 -12.47 -3.29 -5.09
C VAL A 50 -11.86 -3.64 -3.74
N VAL A 51 -10.59 -4.05 -3.73
CA VAL A 51 -9.82 -4.47 -2.55
C VAL A 51 -8.35 -4.04 -2.69
N GLY A 52 -7.59 -4.10 -1.59
CA GLY A 52 -6.17 -3.73 -1.57
C GLY A 52 -5.92 -2.27 -1.93
N ASP A 53 -4.76 -1.99 -2.53
CA ASP A 53 -4.33 -0.64 -2.93
C ASP A 53 -5.31 0.08 -3.87
N ALA A 54 -6.17 -0.65 -4.60
CA ALA A 54 -7.21 -0.06 -5.43
C ALA A 54 -8.30 0.65 -4.60
N PHE A 55 -8.52 0.22 -3.35
CA PHE A 55 -9.50 0.79 -2.44
C PHE A 55 -8.85 1.60 -1.31
N HIS A 56 -7.81 1.07 -0.66
CA HIS A 56 -7.16 1.68 0.51
C HIS A 56 -5.64 1.81 0.36
N PRO A 57 -5.13 2.60 -0.61
CA PRO A 57 -3.69 2.78 -0.77
C PRO A 57 -3.06 3.36 0.50
N MET A 58 -2.02 2.70 0.99
CA MET A 58 -1.28 3.08 2.19
C MET A 58 0.16 3.46 1.84
N THR A 59 0.74 4.36 2.64
CA THR A 59 2.15 4.67 2.51
C THR A 59 3.00 3.51 3.05
N PRO A 60 4.15 3.19 2.42
CA PRO A 60 4.90 1.99 2.74
C PRO A 60 5.49 1.99 4.16
N ASP A 61 5.66 3.16 4.78
CA ASP A 61 6.13 3.31 6.16
C ASP A 61 5.22 2.65 7.20
N LEU A 62 3.92 2.51 6.93
CA LEU A 62 2.99 1.80 7.82
C LEU A 62 3.21 0.29 7.79
N GLY A 63 3.72 -0.26 6.69
CA GLY A 63 3.98 -1.69 6.52
C GLY A 63 2.73 -2.60 6.54
N GLN A 64 1.52 -2.03 6.47
CA GLN A 64 0.26 -2.78 6.55
C GLN A 64 -0.47 -2.98 5.20
N GLY A 65 -0.03 -2.31 4.13
CA GLY A 65 -0.67 -2.39 2.80
C GLY A 65 -0.98 -3.82 2.36
N ALA A 66 0.05 -4.66 2.31
CA ALA A 66 -0.08 -6.06 1.91
C ALA A 66 -0.92 -6.88 2.91
N CYS A 67 -0.76 -6.65 4.21
CA CYS A 67 -1.52 -7.37 5.24
C CYS A 67 -3.02 -7.10 5.11
N SER A 68 -3.43 -5.83 4.98
CA SER A 68 -4.84 -5.47 4.81
C SER A 68 -5.40 -5.99 3.49
N ALA A 69 -4.61 -5.99 2.40
CA ALA A 69 -5.04 -6.60 1.14
C ALA A 69 -5.28 -8.12 1.26
N LEU A 70 -4.49 -8.82 2.07
CA LEU A 70 -4.71 -10.24 2.37
C LEU A 70 -5.99 -10.45 3.20
N GLU A 71 -6.24 -9.60 4.18
CA GLU A 71 -7.48 -9.62 4.95
C GLU A 71 -8.70 -9.43 4.06
N ASP A 72 -8.66 -8.46 3.14
CA ASP A 72 -9.73 -8.26 2.15
C ASP A 72 -10.00 -9.53 1.35
N ALA A 73 -8.94 -10.20 0.86
CA ALA A 73 -9.08 -11.41 0.06
C ALA A 73 -9.74 -12.55 0.84
N VAL A 74 -9.33 -12.75 2.10
CA VAL A 74 -9.90 -13.78 2.99
C VAL A 74 -11.38 -13.49 3.26
N ILE A 75 -11.73 -12.24 3.57
CA ILE A 75 -13.12 -11.86 3.84
C ILE A 75 -13.97 -11.94 2.57
N LEU A 76 -13.45 -11.50 1.43
CA LEU A 76 -14.15 -11.62 0.15
C LEU A 76 -14.45 -13.07 -0.20
N ALA A 77 -13.46 -13.97 -0.07
CA ALA A 77 -13.65 -15.39 -0.32
C ALA A 77 -14.73 -16.01 0.60
N ARG A 78 -14.73 -15.64 1.88
CA ARG A 78 -15.77 -16.06 2.83
C ARG A 78 -17.15 -15.56 2.42
N CYS A 79 -17.28 -14.28 2.07
CA CYS A 79 -18.55 -13.71 1.61
C CYS A 79 -19.07 -14.43 0.36
N LEU A 80 -18.20 -14.71 -0.61
CA LEU A 80 -18.55 -15.43 -1.83
C LEU A 80 -18.97 -16.88 -1.56
N SER A 81 -18.32 -17.55 -0.59
CA SER A 81 -18.72 -18.91 -0.20
C SER A 81 -20.09 -18.99 0.49
N LEU A 82 -20.60 -17.84 0.99
CA LEU A 82 -21.88 -17.72 1.67
C LEU A 82 -22.99 -17.12 0.78
N SER A 83 -22.64 -16.60 -0.40
CA SER A 83 -23.61 -16.12 -1.39
C SER A 83 -24.07 -17.28 -2.27
N ASN A 84 -25.33 -17.70 -2.10
CA ASN A 84 -26.01 -18.68 -2.96
C ASN A 84 -26.42 -18.09 -4.30
#